data_AF-A0A5R9MYJ4-F1
#
_entry.id   AF-A0A5R9MYJ4-F1
#
_cell.length_a   1.000
_cell.length_b   1.000
_cell.length_c   1.000
_cell.angle_alpha   90.00
_cell.angle_beta   90.00
_cell.angle_gamma   90.00
#
_symmetry.space_group_name_H-M   'P 1'
#
loop_
_entity.id
_entity.type
_entity.pdbx_description
1 polymer ?
#
loop_
_entity_poly.entity_id
_entity_poly.type
_entity_poly.pdbx_seq_one_letter_code
_entity_poly.pdbx_strand_id
1 'polypeptide(L)' 'MADVSRPDLQIMLRRAALLLRNSGSIAFDDDIEEALRDLSGEFGKTRNDTVRFIVREWMEQNTYLPVHE' A
#
# COMPACT_ATOMS: atom_id res chain seq x y z
N MET A 1 0.21 -19.71 -14.97
CA MET A 1 -0.17 -18.36 -14.49
C MET A 1 -1.12 -17.79 -15.52
N ALA A 2 -2.31 -17.34 -15.13
CA ALA A 2 -3.26 -16.78 -16.08
C ALA A 2 -2.68 -15.47 -16.65
N ASP A 3 -2.73 -15.31 -17.97
CA ASP A 3 -2.36 -14.04 -18.62
C ASP A 3 -3.45 -13.01 -18.29
N VAL A 4 -3.12 -12.08 -17.40
CA VAL A 4 -4.03 -10.99 -17.01
C VAL A 4 -3.79 -9.82 -17.95
N SER A 5 -4.86 -9.25 -18.51
CA SER A 5 -4.71 -8.07 -19.35
C SER A 5 -4.16 -6.91 -18.51
N ARG A 6 -3.34 -6.05 -19.13
CA ARG A 6 -2.78 -4.86 -18.45
C ARG A 6 -3.87 -3.99 -17.80
N PRO A 7 -5.01 -3.69 -18.46
CA PRO A 7 -6.12 -2.98 -17.83
C PRO A 7 -6.69 -3.69 -16.59
N ASP A 8 -6.88 -5.01 -16.66
CA ASP A 8 -7.44 -5.79 -15.54
C ASP A 8 -6.48 -5.81 -14.34
N LEU A 9 -5.17 -5.94 -14.59
CA LEU A 9 -4.15 -5.85 -13.55
C LEU A 9 -4.18 -4.50 -12.84
N GLN A 10 -4.32 -3.39 -13.59
CA GLN A 10 -4.42 -2.05 -13.00
C GLN A 10 -5.65 -1.92 -12.10
N ILE A 11 -6.80 -2.46 -12.53
CA ILE A 11 -8.02 -2.48 -11.73
C ILE A 11 -7.83 -3.29 -10.44
N MET A 12 -7.20 -4.46 -10.54
CA MET A 12 -6.93 -5.32 -9.38
C MET A 12 -5.98 -4.64 -8.38
N LEU A 13 -4.89 -4.04 -8.85
CA LEU A 13 -3.93 -3.34 -8.00
C LEU A 13 -4.58 -2.14 -7.30
N ARG A 14 -5.40 -1.35 -8.02
CA ARG A 14 -6.15 -0.24 -7.41
C ARG A 14 -7.09 -0.71 -6.31
N ARG A 15 -7.79 -1.84 -6.51
CA ARG A 15 -8.67 -2.43 -5.49
C ARG A 15 -7.88 -2.92 -4.27
N ALA A 16 -6.76 -3.61 -4.49
CA ALA A 16 -5.89 -4.08 -3.42
C ALA A 16 -5.35 -2.90 -2.58
N ALA A 17 -4.88 -1.83 -3.22
CA ALA A 17 -4.44 -0.61 -2.55
C ALA A 17 -5.54 0.02 -1.68
N LEU A 18 -6.77 0.13 -2.20
CA LEU A 18 -7.90 0.66 -1.44
C LEU A 18 -8.25 -0.22 -0.23
N LEU A 19 -8.19 -1.55 -0.37
CA LEU A 19 -8.40 -2.48 0.74
C LEU A 19 -7.33 -2.32 1.82
N LEU A 20 -6.05 -2.24 1.42
CA LEU A 20 -4.92 -2.04 2.32
C LEU A 20 -5.06 -0.74 3.13
N ARG A 21 -5.47 0.35 2.48
CA ARG A 21 -5.65 1.66 3.13
C ARG A 21 -6.81 1.69 4.13
N ASN A 22 -7.90 0.98 3.81
CA ASN A 22 -9.15 1.05 4.55
C ASN A 22 -9.28 -0.05 5.63
N SER A 23 -8.42 -1.07 5.64
CA SER A 23 -8.41 -2.08 6.69
C SER A 23 -7.78 -1.55 7.98
N GLY A 24 -8.35 -1.91 9.13
CA GLY A 24 -7.80 -1.57 10.44
C GLY A 24 -6.75 -2.56 10.95
N SER A 25 -6.71 -3.77 10.39
CA SER A 25 -5.71 -4.79 10.71
C SER A 25 -5.60 -5.79 9.56
N ILE A 26 -4.55 -5.64 8.76
CA ILE A 26 -4.06 -6.69 7.86
C ILE A 26 -2.85 -7.29 8.58
N ALA A 27 -2.73 -8.61 8.62
CA ALA A 27 -1.52 -9.27 9.09
C ALA A 27 -0.57 -9.43 7.90
N PHE A 28 0.70 -9.07 8.09
CA PHE A 28 1.77 -9.44 7.17
C PHE A 28 2.66 -10.51 7.79
N ASP A 29 3.53 -11.08 6.98
CA ASP A 29 4.57 -11.98 7.45
C ASP A 29 5.55 -11.25 8.39
N ASP A 30 6.21 -12.00 9.28
CA ASP A 30 6.99 -11.43 10.39
C ASP A 30 8.11 -10.48 9.92
N ASP A 31 8.73 -10.77 8.78
CA ASP A 31 9.78 -9.95 8.16
C ASP A 31 9.23 -8.60 7.65
N ILE A 32 8.01 -8.62 7.09
CA ILE A 32 7.32 -7.40 6.66
C ILE A 32 6.87 -6.58 7.88
N GLU A 33 6.39 -7.23 8.95
CA GLU A 33 6.02 -6.52 10.18
C GLU A 33 7.24 -5.88 10.86
N GLU A 34 8.40 -6.53 10.84
CA GLU A 34 9.66 -5.96 11.34
C GLU A 34 10.06 -4.72 10.52
N ALA A 35 10.08 -4.83 9.19
CA ALA A 35 10.41 -3.70 8.31
C ALA A 35 9.41 -2.53 8.47
N LEU A 36 8.12 -2.82 8.61
CA LEU A 36 7.10 -1.79 8.86
C LEU A 36 7.30 -1.12 10.23
N ARG A 37 7.71 -1.87 11.25
CA ARG A 37 7.98 -1.35 12.59
C ARG A 37 9.15 -0.39 12.59
N ASP A 38 10.26 -0.75 11.93
CA ASP A 38 11.44 0.10 11.82
C ASP A 38 11.09 1.40 11.08
N LEU A 39 10.42 1.28 9.93
CA LEU A 39 10.00 2.41 9.12
C LEU A 39 8.98 3.32 9.85
N SER A 40 8.06 2.73 10.62
CA SER A 40 7.16 3.48 11.51
C SER A 40 7.93 4.28 12.56
N GLY A 41 8.97 3.70 13.14
CA GLY A 41 9.87 4.38 14.07
C GLY A 41 10.58 5.57 13.41
N GLU A 42 11.13 5.37 12.22
CA GLU A 42 11.81 6.42 11.44
C GLU A 42 10.87 7.58 11.07
N PHE A 43 9.64 7.28 10.66
CA PHE A 43 8.65 8.30 10.28
C PHE A 43 7.87 8.90 11.45
N GLY A 44 8.04 8.39 12.67
CA GLY A 44 7.22 8.79 13.83
C GLY A 44 5.73 8.52 13.61
N LYS A 45 5.38 7.48 12.86
CA LYS A 45 4.01 7.11 12.47
C LYS A 45 3.60 5.81 13.14
N THR A 46 2.30 5.58 13.31
CA THR A 46 1.83 4.24 13.66
C THR A 46 2.04 3.29 12.48
N ARG A 47 2.10 1.99 12.76
CA ARG A 47 2.17 0.94 11.72
C ARG A 47 1.10 1.10 10.64
N ASN A 48 -0.15 1.35 11.05
CA ASN A 48 -1.25 1.57 10.10
C ASN A 48 -1.07 2.86 9.28
N ASP A 49 -0.53 3.93 9.88
CA ASP A 49 -0.28 5.17 9.14
C ASP A 49 0.87 5.01 8.15
N THR A 50 1.91 4.23 8.48
CA THR A 50 2.99 3.88 7.55
C THR A 50 2.47 3.07 6.37
N VAL A 51 1.62 2.07 6.59
CA VAL A 51 0.99 1.30 5.50
C VAL A 51 0.16 2.22 4.59
N ARG A 52 -0.68 3.10 5.18
CA ARG A 52 -1.47 4.07 4.40
C ARG A 52 -0.60 5.03 3.61
N PHE A 53 0.52 5.46 4.19
CA PHE A 53 1.48 6.34 3.53
C PHE A 53 2.12 5.64 2.32
N ILE A 54 2.68 4.45 2.49
CA ILE A 54 3.29 3.66 1.39
C ILE A 54 2.29 3.42 0.27
N VAL A 55 1.06 3.01 0.60
CA VAL A 55 0.02 2.74 -0.39
C VAL A 55 -0.35 4.01 -1.15
N ARG A 56 -0.45 5.17 -0.47
CA ARG A 56 -0.72 6.46 -1.12
C ARG A 56 0.40 6.83 -2.09
N GLU A 57 1.64 6.84 -1.62
CA GLU A 57 2.82 7.16 -2.45
C GLU A 57 2.88 6.27 -3.69
N TRP A 58 2.68 4.96 -3.50
CA TRP A 58 2.62 4.01 -4.60
C TRP A 58 1.48 4.35 -5.60
N MET A 59 0.29 4.69 -5.11
CA MET A 59 -0.85 5.07 -5.97
C MET A 59 -0.59 6.35 -6.75
N GLU A 60 0.07 7.34 -6.15
CA GLU A 60 0.41 8.63 -6.78
C GLU A 60 1.48 8.43 -7.87
N GLN A 61 2.56 7.70 -7.58
CA GLN A 61 3.61 7.39 -8.56
C GLN A 61 3.13 6.56 -9.75
N ASN A 62 2.09 5.73 -9.55
CA ASN A 62 1.51 4.91 -10.62
C ASN A 62 0.29 5.56 -11.30
N THR A 63 0.06 6.87 -11.09
CA THR A 63 -1.02 7.66 -11.71
C THR A 63 -2.44 7.17 -11.40
N TYR A 64 -2.63 6.44 -10.30
CA TYR A 64 -3.95 5.93 -9.87
C TYR A 64 -4.73 6.93 -9.00
N LEU A 65 -4.05 7.95 -8.48
CA LEU A 65 -4.62 9.11 -7.78
C LEU A 65 -4.00 10.39 -8.37
N PRO A 66 -4.71 11.53 -8.32
CA PRO A 66 -4.09 12.82 -8.60
C PRO A 66 -2.95 13.06 -7.59
N VAL A 67 -1.75 13.35 -8.09
CA VAL A 67 -0.60 13.75 -7.28
C VAL A 67 -0.96 15.09 -6.62
N HIS A 68 -0.97 15.14 -5.30
CA HIS A 68 -1.16 16.39 -4.57
C HIS A 68 0.20 17.06 -4.35
N GLU A 69 0.34 18.32 -4.78
CA GLU A 69 1.52 19.16 -4.56
C GLU A 69 1.68 19.60 -3.10
#